data_AF-A0A1Q8RCP7-F1
#
_entry.id   AF-A0A1Q8RCP7-F1
#
_cell.length_a   1.000
_cell.length_b   1.000
_cell.length_c   1.000
_cell.angle_alpha   90.00
_cell.angle_beta   90.00
_cell.angle_gamma   90.00
#
_symmetry.space_group_name_H-M   'P 1'
#
loop_
_entity.id
_entity.type
_entity.pdbx_description
1 polymer ?
#
loop_
_entity_poly.entity_id
_entity_poly.type
_entity_poly.pdbx_seq_one_letter_code
_entity_poly.pdbx_strand_id
1 'polypeptide(L)'
;MAETDWYKDFEKNGFVVIPSEIPHDRAVKYQKRAFAWLKSFDNPSLDLGVSSTWTPENLPFVSPRNMFNHYGVVHERFMWDIRQEPGIIDVFSKV
;
A
#
# COMPACT_ATOMS: atom_id res chain seq x y z
N MET A 1 -25.00 -8.28 -18.63
CA MET A 1 -24.92 -7.09 -17.77
C MET A 1 -24.26 -6.01 -18.59
N ALA A 2 -24.75 -4.76 -18.56
CA ALA A 2 -24.13 -3.69 -19.33
C ALA A 2 -22.68 -3.49 -18.86
N GLU A 3 -21.76 -3.50 -19.81
CA GLU A 3 -20.33 -3.37 -19.58
C GLU A 3 -20.02 -1.98 -19.01
N THR A 4 -19.51 -1.92 -17.78
CA THR A 4 -19.19 -0.67 -17.07
C THR A 4 -18.09 0.10 -17.80
N ASP A 5 -18.15 1.43 -17.78
CA ASP A 5 -17.22 2.27 -18.55
C ASP A 5 -15.74 2.02 -18.20
N TRP A 6 -15.43 1.74 -16.94
CA TRP A 6 -14.07 1.39 -16.52
C TRP A 6 -13.57 0.07 -17.12
N TYR A 7 -14.47 -0.89 -17.35
CA TYR A 7 -14.10 -2.21 -17.87
C TYR A 7 -13.76 -2.12 -19.37
N LYS A 8 -14.48 -1.29 -20.12
CA LYS A 8 -14.11 -0.97 -21.52
C LYS A 8 -12.74 -0.30 -21.62
N ASP A 9 -12.45 0.63 -20.71
CA ASP A 9 -11.13 1.27 -20.65
C ASP A 9 -10.04 0.26 -20.30
N PHE A 10 -10.33 -0.70 -19.42
CA PHE A 10 -9.44 -1.81 -19.11
C PHE A 10 -9.19 -2.72 -20.31
N GLU A 11 -10.23 -3.18 -21.03
CA GLU A 11 -10.07 -4.02 -22.23
C GLU A 11 -9.28 -3.32 -23.33
N LYS A 12 -9.53 -2.01 -23.52
CA LYS A 12 -8.86 -1.21 -24.55
C LYS A 12 -7.39 -0.93 -24.23
N ASN A 13 -7.08 -0.56 -22.98
CA ASN A 13 -5.76 -0.03 -22.62
C ASN A 13 -4.88 -1.05 -21.85
N GLY A 14 -5.45 -2.16 -21.39
CA GLY A 14 -4.78 -3.13 -20.51
C GLY A 14 -4.63 -2.67 -19.06
N PHE A 15 -5.15 -1.50 -18.70
CA PHE A 15 -5.18 -0.96 -17.34
C PHE A 15 -6.32 0.06 -17.18
N VAL A 16 -6.70 0.32 -15.93
CA VAL A 16 -7.66 1.36 -15.57
C VAL A 16 -7.38 1.90 -14.17
N VAL A 17 -7.77 3.15 -13.90
CA VAL A 17 -7.72 3.76 -12.55
C VAL A 17 -9.13 3.90 -12.03
N ILE A 18 -9.42 3.24 -10.91
CA ILE A 18 -10.74 3.29 -10.26
C ILE A 18 -10.58 4.09 -8.96
N PRO A 19 -11.01 5.36 -8.94
CA PRO A 19 -10.80 6.23 -7.79
C PRO A 19 -11.73 5.86 -6.63
N SER A 20 -11.28 6.09 -5.40
CA SER A 20 -12.11 6.06 -4.19
C SER A 20 -12.65 4.70 -3.72
N GLU A 21 -12.17 3.58 -4.27
CA GLU A 21 -12.50 2.23 -3.75
C GLU A 21 -12.04 2.01 -2.31
N ILE A 22 -10.95 2.69 -1.92
CA ILE A 22 -10.54 2.86 -0.53
C ILE A 22 -10.78 4.33 -0.18
N PRO A 23 -11.73 4.64 0.73
CA PRO A 23 -11.92 5.97 1.29
C PRO A 23 -10.60 6.54 1.83
N HIS A 24 -10.36 7.82 1.56
CA HIS A 24 -9.10 8.49 1.88
C HIS A 24 -8.72 8.37 3.36
N ASP A 25 -9.68 8.49 4.28
CA ASP A 25 -9.42 8.37 5.72
C ASP A 25 -8.91 6.98 6.10
N ARG A 26 -9.38 5.92 5.43
CA ARG A 26 -8.92 4.54 5.62
C ARG A 26 -7.53 4.33 5.02
N ALA A 27 -7.29 4.85 3.82
CA ALA A 27 -5.97 4.83 3.20
C ALA A 27 -4.90 5.47 4.11
N VAL A 28 -5.20 6.64 4.68
CA VAL A 28 -4.32 7.33 5.64
C VAL A 28 -4.10 6.50 6.92
N LYS A 29 -5.13 5.78 7.41
CA LYS A 29 -4.96 4.87 8.56
C LYS A 29 -3.99 3.73 8.24
N TYR A 30 -4.06 3.14 7.04
CA TYR A 30 -3.12 2.09 6.64
C TYR A 30 -1.69 2.62 6.49
N GLN A 31 -1.52 3.80 5.90
CA GLN A 31 -0.22 4.47 5.80
C GLN A 31 0.40 4.67 7.20
N LYS A 32 -0.38 5.16 8.17
CA LYS A 32 0.09 5.31 9.56
C LYS A 32 0.53 3.99 10.18
N ARG A 33 -0.14 2.88 9.88
CA ARG A 33 0.27 1.55 10.36
C ARG A 33 1.56 1.06 9.69
N ALA A 34 1.75 1.33 8.40
CA ALA A 34 3.01 1.04 7.73
C ALA A 34 4.18 1.87 8.31
N PHE A 35 3.93 3.14 8.64
CA PHE A 35 4.89 3.99 9.35
C PHE A 35 5.18 3.52 10.77
N ALA A 36 4.16 3.05 11.50
CA ALA A 36 4.36 2.44 12.81
C ALA A 36 5.20 1.16 12.73
N TRP A 37 5.00 0.35 11.69
CA TRP A 37 5.84 -0.82 11.41
C TRP A 37 7.30 -0.41 11.15
N LEU A 38 7.55 0.63 10.34
CA LEU A 38 8.92 1.14 10.12
C LEU A 38 9.60 1.61 11.41
N LYS A 39 8.85 2.20 12.35
CA LYS A 39 9.33 2.65 13.67
C LYS A 39 9.37 1.55 14.73
N SER A 40 8.95 0.32 14.40
CA SER A 40 8.96 -0.79 15.36
C SER A 40 10.33 -1.45 15.51
N PHE A 41 11.25 -1.16 14.59
CA PHE A 41 12.64 -1.60 14.65
C PHE A 41 13.44 -0.71 15.60
N ASP A 42 14.60 -1.19 16.06
CA ASP A 42 15.51 -0.41 16.90
C ASP A 42 16.27 0.63 16.06
N ASN A 43 15.56 1.68 15.63
CA ASN A 43 16.06 2.74 14.75
C ASN A 43 15.80 4.15 15.32
N PRO A 44 16.47 4.53 16.43
CA PRO A 44 16.17 5.77 17.16
C PRO A 44 16.35 7.06 16.34
N SER A 45 17.17 7.01 15.29
CA SER A 45 17.46 8.15 14.42
C SER A 45 16.46 8.34 13.27
N LEU A 46 15.53 7.41 13.06
CA LEU A 46 14.55 7.50 11.97
C LEU A 46 13.44 8.50 12.28
N ASP A 47 13.43 9.61 11.55
CA ASP A 47 12.34 10.59 11.57
C ASP A 47 11.63 10.67 10.20
N LEU A 48 10.38 10.25 10.16
CA LEU A 48 9.53 10.29 8.96
C LEU A 48 9.19 11.72 8.50
N GLY A 49 9.41 12.74 9.32
CA GLY A 49 9.30 14.14 8.92
C GLY A 49 10.58 14.71 8.30
N VAL A 50 11.71 14.01 8.45
CA VAL A 50 13.04 14.50 8.07
C VAL A 50 13.70 13.51 7.11
N SER A 51 13.61 13.79 5.81
CA SER A 51 14.10 12.89 4.76
C SER A 51 15.59 12.58 4.82
N SER A 52 16.40 13.46 5.41
CA SER A 52 17.84 13.20 5.62
C SER A 52 18.12 12.06 6.60
N THR A 53 17.12 11.64 7.40
CA THR A 53 17.25 10.50 8.30
C THR A 53 16.95 9.15 7.63
N TRP A 54 16.43 9.14 6.39
CA TRP A 54 16.00 7.92 5.70
C TRP A 54 17.19 7.22 5.03
N THR A 55 18.20 6.88 5.83
CA THR A 55 19.41 6.21 5.38
C THR A 55 19.28 4.69 5.59
N PRO A 56 20.07 3.86 4.88
CA PRO A 56 20.05 2.41 5.07
C PRO A 56 20.31 1.96 6.51
N GLU A 57 21.06 2.74 7.29
CA GLU A 57 21.38 2.45 8.69
C GLU A 57 20.19 2.69 9.62
N ASN A 58 19.27 3.58 9.23
CA ASN A 58 18.10 3.97 10.02
C ASN A 58 16.82 3.26 9.58
N LEU A 59 16.88 2.43 8.52
CA LEU A 59 15.73 1.71 7.97
C LEU A 59 15.91 0.20 8.13
N PRO A 60 14.83 -0.58 8.27
CA PRO A 60 14.91 -2.02 8.06
C PRO A 60 15.37 -2.29 6.63
N PHE A 61 15.93 -3.48 6.38
CA PHE A 61 16.47 -3.84 5.07
C PHE A 61 15.56 -3.42 3.91
N VAL A 62 16.11 -2.58 3.04
CA VAL A 62 15.49 -2.12 1.79
C VAL A 62 16.21 -2.80 0.65
N SER A 63 15.46 -3.43 -0.26
CA SER A 63 16.07 -4.00 -1.47
C SER A 63 16.64 -2.89 -2.37
N PRO A 64 17.56 -3.21 -3.30
CA PRO A 64 18.09 -2.25 -4.28
C PRO A 64 17.02 -1.58 -5.17
N ARG A 65 15.78 -2.06 -5.14
CA ARG A 65 14.63 -1.52 -5.87
C ARG A 65 13.72 -0.64 -4.98
N ASN A 66 14.20 -0.20 -3.82
CA ASN A 66 13.43 0.59 -2.85
C ASN A 66 12.15 -0.11 -2.35
N MET A 67 12.22 -1.44 -2.18
CA MET A 67 11.09 -2.23 -1.68
C MET A 67 11.39 -2.84 -0.31
N PHE A 68 10.37 -2.86 0.55
CA PHE A 68 10.33 -3.66 1.77
C PHE A 68 9.65 -5.00 1.48
N ASN A 69 10.41 -6.09 1.61
CA ASN A 69 9.93 -7.46 1.37
C ASN A 69 10.46 -8.45 2.43
N HIS A 70 11.11 -7.95 3.47
CA HIS A 70 11.68 -8.72 4.58
C HIS A 70 10.81 -8.56 5.84
N TYR A 71 11.14 -9.34 6.88
CA TYR A 71 10.49 -9.29 8.19
C TYR A 71 8.97 -9.51 8.14
N GLY A 72 8.48 -10.26 7.14
CA GLY A 72 7.06 -10.58 7.01
C GLY A 72 6.17 -9.39 6.67
N VAL A 73 6.70 -8.23 6.27
CA VAL A 73 5.93 -7.00 6.04
C VAL A 73 4.73 -7.19 5.10
N VAL A 74 4.87 -8.04 4.08
CA VAL A 74 3.80 -8.35 3.11
C VAL A 74 2.63 -9.13 3.71
N HIS A 75 2.80 -9.68 4.91
CA HIS A 75 1.81 -10.43 5.68
C HIS A 75 1.37 -9.68 6.95
N GLU A 76 1.80 -8.42 7.13
CA GLU A 76 1.34 -7.58 8.23
C GLU A 76 -0.17 -7.32 8.13
N ARG A 77 -0.78 -7.06 9.30
CA ARG A 77 -2.23 -6.83 9.39
C ARG A 77 -2.70 -5.72 8.45
N PHE A 78 -1.95 -4.62 8.35
CA PHE A 78 -2.35 -3.50 7.48
C PHE A 78 -2.34 -3.87 5.99
N MET A 79 -1.49 -4.79 5.55
CA MET A 79 -1.51 -5.30 4.18
C MET A 79 -2.75 -6.16 3.92
N TRP A 80 -3.09 -7.05 4.87
CA TRP A 80 -4.28 -7.89 4.76
C TRP A 80 -5.58 -7.10 4.86
N ASP A 81 -5.63 -6.07 5.71
CA ASP A 81 -6.80 -5.20 5.80
C ASP A 81 -7.03 -4.46 4.47
N ILE A 82 -5.98 -3.97 3.80
CA ILE A 82 -6.10 -3.37 2.46
C ILE A 82 -6.61 -4.38 1.42
N ARG A 83 -6.07 -5.60 1.40
CA ARG A 83 -6.48 -6.65 0.45
C ARG A 83 -7.94 -7.10 0.66
N GLN A 84 -8.45 -6.95 1.86
CA GLN A 84 -9.82 -7.32 2.23
C GLN A 84 -10.81 -6.15 2.17
N GLU A 85 -10.39 -5.01 1.61
CA GLU A 85 -11.27 -3.87 1.43
C GLU A 85 -12.47 -4.23 0.55
N PRO A 86 -13.72 -3.96 0.97
CA PRO A 86 -14.90 -4.32 0.19
C PRO A 86 -14.91 -3.74 -1.22
N GLY A 87 -14.45 -2.50 -1.42
CA GLY A 87 -14.36 -1.88 -2.75
C GLY A 87 -13.33 -2.57 -3.65
N ILE A 88 -12.21 -3.02 -3.07
CA ILE A 88 -11.22 -3.81 -3.80
C ILE A 88 -11.82 -5.16 -4.21
N ILE A 89 -12.43 -5.90 -3.29
CA ILE A 89 -13.05 -7.19 -3.59
C ILE A 89 -14.17 -7.04 -4.64
N ASP A 90 -15.02 -6.02 -4.51
CA ASP A 90 -16.13 -5.76 -5.43
C ASP A 90 -15.63 -5.48 -6.86
N VAL A 91 -14.60 -4.64 -7.03
CA VAL A 91 -13.97 -4.43 -8.33
C VAL A 91 -13.41 -5.71 -8.92
N PHE A 92 -12.61 -6.46 -8.15
CA PHE A 92 -12.00 -7.71 -8.63
C PHE A 92 -13.03 -8.80 -8.93
N SER A 93 -14.22 -8.77 -8.33
CA SER A 93 -15.30 -9.73 -8.61
C SER A 93 -15.99 -9.51 -9.97
N LYS A 94 -15.74 -8.37 -10.61
CA LYS A 94 -16.37 -7.94 -11.87
C LYS A 94 -15.44 -8.07 -13.08
N VAL A 95 -14.20 -8.52 -12.85
CA VAL A 95 -13.21 -8.83 -13.89
C VAL A 95 -13.29 -10.30 -14.26
#